data_AF-A0A2N2CGL2-F1
#
_entry.id   AF-A0A2N2CGL2-F1
#
_cell.length_a   1.000
_cell.length_b   1.000
_cell.length_c   1.000
_cell.angle_alpha   90.00
_cell.angle_beta   90.00
_cell.angle_gamma   90.00
#
_symmetry.space_group_name_H-M   'P 1'
#
loop_
_entity.id
_entity.type
_entity.pdbx_description
1 polymer ?
#
loop_
_entity_poly.entity_id
_entity_poly.type
_entity_poly.pdbx_seq_one_letter_code
_entity_poly.pdbx_strand_id
1 'polypeptide(L)'
;MKWISKHVIILLVCTMAGAALLTAWLSSINQITDVSSFLTIPMIGWIEWLRNLSLSSQIGNMSAWLLLLLTSSLPVFLLLIQRFRTKSMKLTLVMFSIFMAISQYILINPWLLFNNEKIYIPEFQSILILIFTLVILSMALTIALFAVIRQDDSETVLITRFQWFLWIALIGYASIFTMTLVSQWQQYMSNQGSWIQVVNLLIVGLPSVLLLFVTATVIQLLQQLKVGMFNPSNLLLLKKLKQLTSITLSLSVISIFLYNLLQLISFRLTDSIHFSIHFPALELSILFVVLFISTILEKSIPVHQENQTFV
;
A
#
# COMPACT_ATOMS: atom_id res chain seq x y z
N MET A 1 -24.93 -12.19 -0.49
CA MET A 1 -23.49 -11.84 -0.61
C MET A 1 -22.59 -12.98 -0.11
N LYS A 2 -22.65 -14.19 -0.70
CA LYS A 2 -21.83 -15.38 -0.30
C LYS A 2 -20.82 -15.73 -1.41
N TRP A 3 -20.00 -14.77 -1.82
CA TRP A 3 -19.20 -14.87 -3.05
C TRP A 3 -17.69 -14.81 -2.83
N ILE A 4 -17.28 -14.29 -1.70
CA ILE A 4 -15.90 -14.27 -1.27
C ILE A 4 -15.73 -15.47 -0.35
N SER A 5 -14.66 -16.25 -0.55
CA SER A 5 -14.42 -17.41 0.30
C SER A 5 -14.46 -16.97 1.76
N LYS A 6 -15.12 -17.74 2.62
CA LYS A 6 -15.24 -17.40 4.06
C LYS A 6 -13.85 -17.09 4.66
N HIS A 7 -12.82 -17.78 4.20
CA HIS A 7 -11.43 -17.59 4.57
C HIS A 7 -10.89 -16.20 4.22
N VAL A 8 -11.22 -15.63 3.04
CA VAL A 8 -10.79 -14.26 2.67
C VAL A 8 -11.50 -13.22 3.54
N ILE A 9 -12.79 -13.41 3.83
CA ILE A 9 -13.54 -12.51 4.72
C ILE A 9 -12.94 -12.56 6.12
N ILE A 10 -12.69 -13.76 6.65
CA ILE A 10 -12.05 -13.95 7.96
C ILE A 10 -10.68 -13.28 7.98
N LEU A 11 -9.86 -13.48 6.94
CA LEU A 11 -8.54 -12.86 6.85
C LEU A 11 -8.64 -11.33 6.85
N LEU A 12 -9.52 -10.74 6.04
CA LEU A 12 -9.73 -9.30 6.02
C LEU A 12 -10.18 -8.79 7.41
N VAL A 13 -11.18 -9.43 8.02
CA VAL A 13 -11.65 -9.06 9.37
C VAL A 13 -10.52 -9.16 10.40
N CYS A 14 -9.73 -10.24 10.39
CA CYS A 14 -8.58 -10.38 11.28
C CYS A 14 -7.49 -9.32 11.02
N THR A 15 -7.19 -9.00 9.77
CA THR A 15 -6.20 -7.96 9.44
C THR A 15 -6.66 -6.58 9.88
N MET A 16 -7.93 -6.25 9.66
CA MET A 16 -8.52 -4.98 10.10
C MET A 16 -8.57 -4.92 11.63
N ALA A 17 -9.01 -5.99 12.31
CA ALA A 17 -9.01 -6.04 13.77
C ALA A 17 -7.60 -5.91 14.36
N GLY A 18 -6.61 -6.61 13.79
CA GLY A 18 -5.21 -6.51 14.20
C GLY A 18 -4.64 -5.11 13.98
N ALA A 19 -4.89 -4.51 12.81
CA ALA A 19 -4.48 -3.14 12.51
C ALA A 19 -5.13 -2.13 13.47
N ALA A 20 -6.42 -2.30 13.78
CA ALA A 20 -7.14 -1.44 14.71
C ALA A 20 -6.57 -1.53 16.14
N LEU A 21 -6.29 -2.75 16.61
CA LEU A 21 -5.66 -2.98 17.92
C LEU A 21 -4.25 -2.38 17.98
N LEU A 22 -3.44 -2.57 16.91
CA LEU A 22 -2.11 -1.98 16.82
C LEU A 22 -2.18 -0.45 16.86
N THR A 23 -3.10 0.17 16.12
CA THR A 23 -3.27 1.63 16.18
C THR A 23 -3.75 2.12 17.54
N ALA A 24 -4.68 1.41 18.18
CA ALA A 24 -5.13 1.75 19.52
C ALA A 24 -3.98 1.68 20.52
N TRP A 25 -3.17 0.61 20.46
CA TRP A 25 -1.98 0.46 21.30
C TRP A 25 -0.96 1.57 21.03
N LEU A 26 -0.62 1.85 19.78
CA LEU A 26 0.34 2.90 19.42
C LEU A 26 -0.13 4.30 19.81
N SER A 27 -1.44 4.58 19.67
CA SER A 27 -2.04 5.85 20.09
C SER A 27 -1.96 6.07 21.60
N SER A 28 -2.02 5.00 22.41
CA SER A 28 -1.85 5.09 23.86
C SER A 28 -0.44 5.49 24.31
N ILE A 29 0.54 5.38 23.41
CA ILE A 29 1.95 5.73 23.66
C ILE A 29 2.27 7.13 23.09
N ASN A 30 1.27 7.90 22.63
CA ASN A 30 1.41 9.22 21.98
C ASN A 30 2.31 9.22 20.72
N GLN A 31 2.49 8.07 20.07
CA GLN A 31 3.43 7.94 18.94
C GLN A 31 2.80 8.18 17.56
N ILE A 32 1.47 8.25 17.44
CA ILE A 32 0.80 8.35 16.13
C ILE A 32 -0.35 9.35 16.18
N THR A 33 -0.25 10.40 15.37
CA THR A 33 -1.39 11.24 14.98
C THR A 33 -1.88 10.92 13.57
N ASP A 34 -1.02 10.38 12.69
CA ASP A 34 -1.32 10.14 11.26
C ASP A 34 -0.58 8.93 10.65
N VAL A 35 -1.06 8.42 9.50
CA VAL A 35 -0.46 7.30 8.74
C VAL A 35 1.02 7.52 8.38
N SER A 36 1.40 8.76 8.09
CA SER A 36 2.79 9.14 7.84
C SER A 36 3.70 8.84 9.03
N SER A 37 3.18 8.96 10.25
CA SER A 37 3.89 8.62 11.48
C SER A 37 4.10 7.10 11.56
N PHE A 38 3.08 6.30 11.22
CA PHE A 38 3.21 4.84 11.21
C PHE A 38 4.29 4.34 10.24
N LEU A 39 4.27 4.84 9.00
CA LEU A 39 5.26 4.44 7.98
C LEU A 39 6.69 4.76 8.42
N THR A 40 6.87 5.80 9.24
CA THR A 40 8.19 6.27 9.67
C THR A 40 8.67 5.62 10.97
N ILE A 41 7.80 5.03 11.81
CA ILE A 41 8.18 4.35 13.08
C ILE A 41 9.36 3.38 12.92
N PRO A 42 9.37 2.45 11.94
CA PRO A 42 10.48 1.51 11.80
C PRO A 42 11.80 2.22 11.51
N MET A 43 11.75 3.29 10.72
CA MET A 43 12.92 4.07 10.35
C MET A 43 13.41 4.90 11.54
N ILE A 44 12.51 5.54 12.29
CA ILE A 44 12.83 6.29 13.51
C ILE A 44 13.54 5.38 14.52
N GLY A 45 12.92 4.23 14.85
CA GLY A 45 13.49 3.28 15.79
C GLY A 45 14.86 2.74 15.34
N TRP A 46 15.02 2.48 14.04
CA TRP A 46 16.30 2.07 13.46
C TRP A 46 17.38 3.14 13.61
N ILE A 47 17.07 4.40 13.28
CA ILE A 47 18.02 5.52 13.36
C ILE A 47 18.41 5.80 14.81
N GLU A 48 17.44 5.85 15.72
CA GLU A 48 17.69 6.09 17.15
C GLU A 48 18.55 4.99 17.75
N TRP A 49 18.27 3.73 17.40
CA TRP A 49 19.07 2.61 17.84
C TRP A 49 20.52 2.70 17.34
N LEU A 50 20.73 2.96 16.05
CA LEU A 50 22.08 3.15 15.49
C LEU A 50 22.82 4.34 16.11
N ARG A 51 22.12 5.45 16.36
CA ARG A 51 22.69 6.65 17.01
C ARG A 51 23.09 6.35 18.45
N ASN A 52 22.25 5.71 19.23
CA ASN A 52 22.57 5.35 20.62
C ASN A 52 23.74 4.37 20.68
N LEU A 53 23.77 3.42 19.75
CA LEU A 53 24.84 2.43 19.64
C LEU A 53 26.16 3.10 19.23
N SER A 54 26.14 4.08 18.32
CA SER A 54 27.35 4.82 17.93
C SER A 54 27.93 5.70 19.03
N LEU A 55 27.07 6.28 19.88
CA LEU A 55 27.48 7.13 21.00
C LEU A 55 27.92 6.35 22.25
N SER A 56 27.63 5.05 22.32
CA SER A 56 27.85 4.24 23.54
C SER A 56 29.32 3.98 23.89
N SER A 57 30.16 3.69 22.90
CA SER A 57 31.57 3.32 23.07
C SER A 57 32.28 3.24 21.72
N GLN A 58 33.61 3.08 21.70
CA GLN A 58 34.36 2.87 20.46
C GLN A 58 33.93 1.58 19.74
N ILE A 59 33.67 0.50 20.49
CA ILE A 59 33.15 -0.77 19.95
C ILE A 59 31.72 -0.58 19.41
N GLY A 60 30.90 0.19 20.13
CA GLY A 60 29.57 0.60 19.70
C GLY A 60 29.63 1.34 18.36
N ASN A 61 30.46 2.38 18.25
CA ASN A 61 30.66 3.13 17.01
C ASN A 61 31.08 2.22 15.84
N MET A 62 32.05 1.32 16.05
CA MET A 62 32.45 0.36 15.02
C MET A 62 31.29 -0.56 14.60
N SER A 63 30.48 -1.01 15.56
CA SER A 63 29.31 -1.85 15.31
C SER A 63 28.20 -1.08 14.55
N ALA A 64 27.98 0.19 14.86
CA ALA A 64 27.03 1.05 14.13
C ALA A 64 27.43 1.21 12.66
N TRP A 65 28.71 1.44 12.39
CA TRP A 65 29.23 1.50 11.03
C TRP A 65 29.03 0.20 10.27
N LEU A 66 29.32 -0.94 10.91
CA LEU A 66 29.13 -2.25 10.31
C LEU A 66 27.65 -2.49 9.95
N LEU A 67 26.73 -2.19 10.87
CA LEU A 67 25.28 -2.35 10.64
C LEU A 67 24.73 -1.40 9.58
N LEU A 68 25.19 -0.15 9.54
CA LEU A 68 24.85 0.81 8.49
C LEU A 68 25.28 0.27 7.12
N LEU A 69 26.52 -0.19 7.00
CA LEU A 69 27.04 -0.74 5.74
C LEU A 69 26.31 -2.02 5.34
N LEU A 70 26.03 -2.92 6.28
CA LEU A 70 25.28 -4.15 6.01
C LEU A 70 23.86 -3.87 5.53
N THR A 71 23.11 -3.01 6.23
CA THR A 71 21.73 -2.70 5.83
C THR A 71 21.67 -1.89 4.55
N SER A 72 22.63 -1.02 4.30
CA SER A 72 22.73 -0.26 3.06
C SER A 72 23.14 -1.12 1.86
N SER A 73 23.87 -2.21 2.07
CA SER A 73 24.27 -3.14 1.01
C SER A 73 23.23 -4.23 0.71
N LEU A 74 22.13 -4.34 1.48
CA LEU A 74 21.04 -5.30 1.24
C LEU A 74 20.53 -5.31 -0.22
N PRO A 75 20.27 -4.15 -0.88
CA PRO A 75 19.87 -4.14 -2.28
C PRO A 75 20.87 -4.83 -3.21
N VAL A 76 22.17 -4.60 -3.01
CA VAL A 76 23.22 -5.25 -3.80
C VAL A 76 23.34 -6.74 -3.46
N PHE A 77 23.11 -7.15 -2.21
CA PHE A 77 23.04 -8.58 -1.87
C PHE A 77 21.92 -9.32 -2.63
N LEU A 78 20.82 -8.64 -2.97
CA LEU A 78 19.79 -9.23 -3.83
C LEU A 78 20.30 -9.58 -5.23
N LEU A 79 21.37 -8.95 -5.74
CA LEU A 79 22.02 -9.37 -6.99
C LEU A 79 22.61 -10.77 -6.91
N LEU A 80 23.03 -11.21 -5.71
CA LEU A 80 23.62 -12.53 -5.50
C LEU A 80 22.53 -13.62 -5.44
N ILE A 81 21.36 -13.28 -4.91
CA ILE A 81 20.26 -14.23 -4.67
C ILE A 81 19.33 -14.30 -5.87
N GLN A 82 19.08 -13.17 -6.52
CA GLN A 82 18.15 -13.05 -7.63
C GLN A 82 18.97 -12.89 -8.91
N ARG A 83 18.75 -13.78 -9.89
CA ARG A 83 19.36 -13.73 -11.24
C ARG A 83 18.79 -12.55 -12.05
N PHE A 84 18.98 -11.33 -11.57
CA PHE A 84 18.57 -10.13 -12.28
C PHE A 84 19.45 -9.93 -13.50
N ARG A 85 18.83 -10.06 -14.68
CA ARG A 85 19.55 -10.19 -15.94
C ARG A 85 19.83 -8.84 -16.61
N THR A 86 19.03 -7.81 -16.34
CA THR A 86 19.15 -6.53 -17.03
C THR A 86 20.21 -5.62 -16.39
N LYS A 87 21.03 -4.97 -17.23
CA LYS A 87 22.03 -3.99 -16.79
C LYS A 87 21.39 -2.83 -16.02
N SER A 88 20.19 -2.40 -16.43
CA SER A 88 19.41 -1.37 -15.74
C SER A 88 19.11 -1.76 -14.31
N MET A 89 18.63 -2.98 -14.05
CA MET A 89 18.29 -3.42 -12.71
C MET A 89 19.52 -3.55 -11.79
N LYS A 90 20.65 -4.00 -12.35
CA LYS A 90 21.91 -4.01 -11.60
C LYS A 90 22.33 -2.61 -11.17
N LEU A 91 22.23 -1.64 -12.08
CA LEU A 91 22.51 -0.25 -11.79
C LEU A 91 21.54 0.31 -10.74
N THR A 92 20.24 0.02 -10.86
CA THR A 92 19.21 0.45 -9.91
C THR A 92 19.51 -0.06 -8.49
N LEU A 93 19.92 -1.32 -8.33
CA LEU A 93 20.27 -1.88 -7.02
C LEU A 93 21.54 -1.27 -6.42
N VAL A 94 22.56 -1.02 -7.23
CA VAL A 94 23.78 -0.32 -6.78
C VAL A 94 23.46 1.12 -6.35
N MET A 95 22.72 1.86 -7.17
CA MET A 95 22.29 3.22 -6.83
C MET A 95 21.44 3.23 -5.57
N PHE A 96 20.59 2.21 -5.37
CA PHE A 96 19.80 2.09 -4.16
C PHE A 96 20.66 1.86 -2.92
N SER A 97 21.70 1.02 -3.01
CA SER A 97 22.63 0.82 -1.90
C SER A 97 23.40 2.08 -1.54
N ILE A 98 23.84 2.86 -2.52
CA ILE A 98 24.49 4.15 -2.30
C ILE A 98 23.51 5.12 -1.62
N PHE A 99 22.28 5.20 -2.13
CA PHE A 99 21.23 6.04 -1.54
C PHE A 99 20.91 5.65 -0.09
N MET A 100 20.79 4.34 0.20
CA MET A 100 20.59 3.84 1.55
C MET A 100 21.72 4.26 2.49
N ALA A 101 22.98 4.13 2.07
CA ALA A 101 24.13 4.53 2.87
C ALA A 101 24.12 6.02 3.18
N ILE A 102 23.90 6.86 2.17
CA ILE A 102 23.87 8.32 2.32
C ILE A 102 22.70 8.74 3.20
N SER A 103 21.49 8.24 2.94
CA SER A 103 20.28 8.62 3.68
C SER A 103 20.36 8.20 5.15
N GLN A 104 20.79 6.98 5.46
CA GLN A 104 20.96 6.53 6.84
C GLN A 104 22.02 7.37 7.56
N TYR A 105 23.16 7.64 6.92
CA TYR A 105 24.23 8.43 7.53
C TYR A 105 23.79 9.87 7.84
N ILE A 106 23.07 10.51 6.91
CA ILE A 106 22.47 11.85 7.10
C ILE A 106 21.46 11.83 8.24
N LEU A 107 20.59 10.81 8.31
CA LEU A 107 19.57 10.73 9.35
C LEU A 107 20.13 10.46 10.75
N ILE A 108 21.21 9.68 10.85
CA ILE A 108 21.94 9.50 12.10
C ILE A 108 22.63 10.81 12.52
N ASN A 109 23.15 11.57 11.55
CA ASN A 109 23.93 12.79 11.75
C ASN A 109 23.27 14.02 11.09
N PRO A 110 22.09 14.48 11.57
CA PRO A 110 21.27 15.47 10.87
C PRO A 110 21.98 16.83 10.75
N TRP A 111 22.92 17.14 11.65
CA TRP A 111 23.72 18.37 11.60
C TRP A 111 24.55 18.51 10.31
N LEU A 112 24.81 17.42 9.56
CA LEU A 112 25.51 17.49 8.28
C LEU A 112 24.77 18.32 7.23
N LEU A 113 23.44 18.40 7.33
CA LEU A 113 22.61 19.22 6.45
C LEU A 113 22.46 20.67 6.96
N PHE A 114 22.66 20.87 8.27
CA PHE A 114 22.51 22.16 8.92
C PHE A 114 23.88 22.74 9.21
N ASN A 115 24.44 23.43 8.22
CA ASN A 115 25.66 24.19 8.41
C ASN A 115 25.38 25.34 9.41
N ASN A 116 26.05 25.30 10.56
CA ASN A 116 26.00 26.27 11.66
C ASN A 116 24.79 26.16 12.62
N GLU A 117 25.11 26.24 13.91
CA GLU A 117 24.35 25.89 15.12
C GLU A 117 23.07 26.71 15.42
N LYS A 118 22.30 27.19 14.44
CA LYS A 118 21.19 28.11 14.77
C LYS A 118 19.78 27.68 14.41
N ILE A 119 19.58 26.63 13.62
CA ILE A 119 18.21 26.23 13.30
C ILE A 119 18.12 24.70 13.10
N TYR A 120 18.27 23.92 14.18
CA TYR A 120 17.70 22.57 14.19
C TYR A 120 16.18 22.75 14.23
N ILE A 121 15.52 22.47 13.10
CA ILE A 121 14.05 22.43 13.00
C ILE A 121 13.64 20.97 13.15
N PRO A 122 13.07 20.55 14.30
CA PRO A 122 12.61 19.18 14.50
C PRO A 122 11.64 18.72 13.40
N GLU A 123 10.78 19.64 12.92
CA GLU A 123 9.84 19.36 11.83
C GLU A 123 10.55 18.97 10.52
N PHE A 124 11.73 19.54 10.24
CA PHE A 124 12.49 19.21 9.04
C PHE A 124 13.07 17.79 9.09
N GLN A 125 13.52 17.34 10.26
CA GLN A 125 13.99 15.96 10.43
C GLN A 125 12.85 14.96 10.21
N SER A 126 11.66 15.23 10.73
CA SER A 126 10.47 14.39 10.50
C SER A 126 10.10 14.30 9.02
N ILE A 127 10.17 15.42 8.29
CA ILE A 127 9.94 15.46 6.85
C ILE A 127 11.00 14.65 6.09
N LEU A 128 12.28 14.78 6.44
CA LEU A 128 13.35 13.99 5.83
C LEU A 128 13.15 12.49 6.05
N ILE A 129 12.83 12.07 7.27
CA ILE A 129 12.57 10.66 7.58
C ILE A 129 11.40 10.15 6.73
N LEU A 130 10.32 10.94 6.58
CA LEU A 130 9.19 10.58 5.73
C LEU A 130 9.61 10.42 4.26
N ILE A 131 10.33 11.40 3.71
CA ILE A 131 10.81 11.35 2.32
C ILE A 131 11.69 10.11 2.09
N PHE A 132 12.67 9.87 2.95
CA PHE A 132 13.56 8.72 2.82
C PHE A 132 12.79 7.40 2.94
N THR A 133 11.84 7.31 3.87
CA THR A 133 10.98 6.12 4.03
C THR A 133 10.16 5.87 2.76
N LEU A 134 9.56 6.90 2.17
CA LEU A 134 8.80 6.76 0.92
C LEU A 134 9.67 6.32 -0.25
N VAL A 135 10.89 6.85 -0.38
CA VAL A 135 11.83 6.42 -1.42
C VAL A 135 12.21 4.94 -1.22
N ILE A 136 12.55 4.54 0.01
CA ILE A 136 12.87 3.14 0.34
C ILE A 136 11.70 2.21 -0.02
N LEU A 137 10.47 2.57 0.37
CA LEU A 137 9.27 1.79 0.06
C LEU A 137 9.01 1.70 -1.44
N SER A 138 9.13 2.81 -2.19
CA SER A 138 8.95 2.83 -3.64
C SER A 138 9.96 1.92 -4.35
N MET A 139 11.19 1.88 -3.86
CA MET A 139 12.25 1.06 -4.41
C MET A 139 12.06 -0.41 -4.06
N ALA A 140 11.67 -0.72 -2.82
CA ALA A 140 11.29 -2.07 -2.42
C ALA A 140 10.11 -2.60 -3.26
N LEU A 141 9.11 -1.76 -3.55
CA LEU A 141 8.01 -2.09 -4.45
C LEU A 141 8.50 -2.36 -5.87
N THR A 142 9.41 -1.55 -6.39
CA THR A 142 10.02 -1.77 -7.72
C THR A 142 10.73 -3.12 -7.80
N ILE A 143 11.52 -3.47 -6.77
CA ILE A 143 12.21 -4.75 -6.67
C ILE A 143 11.20 -5.90 -6.59
N ALA A 144 10.12 -5.75 -5.80
CA ALA A 144 9.06 -6.74 -5.69
C ALA A 144 8.37 -6.99 -7.05
N LEU A 145 8.09 -5.93 -7.82
CA LEU A 145 7.50 -6.06 -9.16
C LEU A 145 8.41 -6.84 -10.12
N PHE A 146 9.72 -6.56 -10.11
CA PHE A 146 10.68 -7.35 -10.89
C PHE A 146 10.84 -8.79 -10.40
N ALA A 147 10.66 -9.06 -9.10
CA ALA A 147 10.67 -10.42 -8.57
C ALA A 147 9.44 -11.23 -9.04
N VAL A 148 8.30 -10.55 -9.23
CA VAL A 148 7.09 -11.15 -9.80
C VAL A 148 7.27 -11.46 -11.28
N ILE A 149 7.78 -10.51 -12.08
CA ILE A 149 7.87 -10.62 -13.55
C ILE A 149 9.26 -11.15 -13.96
N ARG A 150 9.37 -12.46 -14.25
CA ARG A 150 10.56 -13.03 -14.91
C ARG A 150 10.20 -13.59 -16.28
N GLN A 151 11.03 -13.28 -17.28
CA GLN A 151 10.78 -13.58 -18.69
C GLN A 151 10.71 -15.08 -19.03
N ASP A 152 11.36 -15.95 -18.25
CA ASP A 152 11.43 -17.40 -18.52
C ASP A 152 10.43 -18.22 -17.69
N ASP A 153 9.61 -17.59 -16.84
CA ASP A 153 8.68 -18.33 -15.98
C ASP A 153 7.47 -18.85 -16.79
N SER A 154 6.99 -20.05 -16.43
CA SER A 154 5.70 -20.53 -16.94
C SER A 154 4.56 -19.60 -16.50
N GLU A 155 3.47 -19.55 -17.28
CA GLU A 155 2.28 -18.75 -16.94
C GLU A 155 1.77 -19.06 -15.53
N THR A 156 1.77 -20.34 -15.13
CA THR A 156 1.33 -20.79 -13.81
C THR A 156 2.18 -20.24 -12.67
N VAL A 157 3.50 -20.14 -12.85
CA VAL A 157 4.44 -19.57 -11.87
C VAL A 157 4.25 -18.06 -11.78
N LEU A 158 4.14 -17.38 -12.91
CA LEU A 158 3.89 -15.94 -12.98
C LEU A 158 2.59 -15.56 -12.27
N ILE A 159 1.50 -16.25 -12.58
CA ILE A 159 0.19 -16.06 -11.93
C ILE A 159 0.30 -16.29 -10.42
N THR A 160 1.05 -17.32 -9.99
CA THR A 160 1.23 -17.61 -8.56
C THR A 160 1.95 -16.50 -7.82
N ARG A 161 3.04 -15.96 -8.38
CA ARG A 161 3.77 -14.84 -7.75
C ARG A 161 2.94 -13.56 -7.74
N PHE A 162 2.22 -13.29 -8.82
CA PHE A 162 1.32 -12.13 -8.89
C PHE A 162 0.18 -12.23 -7.87
N GLN A 163 -0.36 -13.43 -7.63
CA GLN A 163 -1.32 -13.65 -6.54
C GLN A 163 -0.74 -13.35 -5.16
N TRP A 164 0.46 -13.84 -4.86
CA TRP A 164 1.13 -13.54 -3.59
C TRP A 164 1.35 -12.04 -3.42
N PHE A 165 1.79 -11.37 -4.49
CA PHE A 165 1.91 -9.91 -4.50
C PHE A 165 0.57 -9.21 -4.20
N LEU A 166 -0.52 -9.63 -4.85
CA LEU A 166 -1.86 -9.08 -4.59
C LEU A 166 -2.35 -9.37 -3.17
N TRP A 167 -2.04 -10.53 -2.59
CA TRP A 167 -2.37 -10.82 -1.20
C TRP A 167 -1.64 -9.88 -0.23
N ILE A 168 -0.34 -9.66 -0.43
CA ILE A 168 0.46 -8.74 0.38
C ILE A 168 -0.08 -7.31 0.22
N ALA A 169 -0.36 -6.89 -1.01
CA ALA A 169 -0.93 -5.57 -1.30
C ALA A 169 -2.33 -5.39 -0.67
N LEU A 170 -3.18 -6.43 -0.72
CA LEU A 170 -4.50 -6.43 -0.09
C LEU A 170 -4.39 -6.25 1.43
N ILE A 171 -3.51 -7.02 2.09
CA ILE A 171 -3.28 -6.94 3.54
C ILE A 171 -2.71 -5.56 3.91
N GLY A 172 -1.74 -5.06 3.14
CA GLY A 172 -1.15 -3.74 3.36
C GLY A 172 -2.17 -2.62 3.21
N TYR A 173 -2.95 -2.63 2.13
CA TYR A 173 -4.01 -1.64 1.88
C TYR A 173 -5.11 -1.71 2.95
N ALA A 174 -5.57 -2.90 3.33
CA ALA A 174 -6.55 -3.09 4.40
C ALA A 174 -6.03 -2.56 5.75
N SER A 175 -4.75 -2.78 6.05
CA SER A 175 -4.11 -2.29 7.26
C SER A 175 -4.11 -0.77 7.26
N ILE A 176 -3.51 -0.13 6.23
CA ILE A 176 -3.43 1.33 6.11
C ILE A 176 -4.83 1.97 6.19
N PHE A 177 -5.79 1.43 5.44
CA PHE A 177 -7.18 1.89 5.47
C PHE A 177 -7.78 1.82 6.88
N THR A 178 -7.59 0.71 7.58
CA THR A 178 -8.09 0.57 8.95
C THR A 178 -7.44 1.58 9.89
N MET A 179 -6.13 1.83 9.72
CA MET A 179 -5.44 2.84 10.51
C MET A 179 -5.99 4.24 10.26
N THR A 180 -6.25 4.61 8.99
CA THR A 180 -6.87 5.91 8.66
C THR A 180 -8.26 6.06 9.29
N LEU A 181 -9.06 4.99 9.30
CA LEU A 181 -10.38 5.01 9.93
C LEU A 181 -10.27 5.18 11.44
N VAL A 182 -9.34 4.47 12.09
CA VAL A 182 -9.15 4.56 13.54
C VAL A 182 -8.64 5.95 13.94
N SER A 183 -7.69 6.53 13.22
CA SER A 183 -7.18 7.88 13.55
C SER A 183 -8.28 8.93 13.39
N GLN A 184 -9.06 8.86 12.31
CA GLN A 184 -10.20 9.75 12.09
C GLN A 184 -11.30 9.54 13.15
N TRP A 185 -11.54 8.31 13.58
CA TRP A 185 -12.48 7.99 14.65
C TRP A 185 -12.01 8.53 16.00
N GLN A 186 -10.72 8.44 16.31
CA GLN A 186 -10.15 9.01 17.53
C GLN A 186 -10.30 10.54 17.56
N GLN A 187 -10.02 11.20 16.43
CA GLN A 187 -10.22 12.64 16.28
C GLN A 187 -11.70 13.04 16.44
N TYR A 188 -12.63 12.21 15.94
CA TYR A 188 -14.06 12.38 16.17
C TYR A 188 -14.41 12.33 17.66
N MET A 189 -13.91 11.31 18.37
CA MET A 189 -14.18 11.12 19.81
C MET A 189 -13.57 12.23 20.67
N SER A 190 -12.38 12.74 20.31
CA SER A 190 -11.73 13.83 21.05
C SER A 190 -12.42 15.18 20.86
N ASN A 191 -12.94 15.43 19.65
CA ASN A 191 -13.49 16.75 19.28
C ASN A 191 -15.00 16.87 19.48
N GLN A 192 -15.62 15.96 20.24
CA GLN A 192 -17.10 15.87 20.38
C GLN A 192 -17.80 15.92 19.02
N GLY A 193 -17.29 15.13 18.08
CA GLY A 193 -17.69 15.19 16.69
C GLY A 193 -19.20 15.01 16.48
N SER A 194 -19.71 15.63 15.42
CA SER A 194 -21.13 15.53 15.05
C SER A 194 -21.41 14.24 14.26
N TRP A 195 -22.61 13.67 14.37
CA TRP A 195 -23.01 12.48 13.60
C TRP A 195 -22.74 12.59 12.09
N ILE A 196 -22.73 13.81 11.55
CA ILE A 196 -22.37 14.15 10.16
C ILE A 196 -20.95 13.69 9.83
N GLN A 197 -20.00 13.83 10.75
CA GLN A 197 -18.62 13.36 10.57
C GLN A 197 -18.56 11.83 10.45
N VAL A 198 -19.35 11.10 11.23
CA VAL A 198 -19.45 9.62 11.10
C VAL A 198 -19.98 9.22 9.73
N VAL A 199 -21.02 9.90 9.26
CA VAL A 199 -21.58 9.66 7.92
C VAL A 199 -20.54 9.97 6.83
N ASN A 200 -19.79 11.06 6.97
CA ASN A 200 -18.70 11.39 6.05
C ASN A 200 -17.62 10.32 6.02
N LEU A 201 -17.21 9.77 7.17
CA LEU A 201 -16.24 8.67 7.24
C LEU A 201 -16.71 7.43 6.49
N LEU A 202 -17.98 7.06 6.64
CA LEU A 202 -18.56 5.90 5.94
C LEU A 202 -18.60 6.12 4.42
N ILE A 203 -18.98 7.32 3.97
CA ILE A 203 -19.08 7.65 2.55
C ILE A 203 -17.69 7.65 1.89
N VAL A 204 -16.70 8.26 2.56
CA VAL A 204 -15.32 8.34 2.09
C VAL A 204 -14.62 6.97 2.13
N GLY A 205 -14.92 6.13 3.11
CA GLY A 205 -14.33 4.79 3.22
C GLY A 205 -14.93 3.74 2.30
N LEU A 206 -16.11 3.99 1.73
CA LEU A 206 -16.83 3.02 0.90
C LEU A 206 -16.04 2.57 -0.35
N PRO A 207 -15.42 3.47 -1.17
CA PRO A 207 -14.57 3.08 -2.29
C PRO A 207 -13.46 2.11 -1.90
N SER A 208 -12.78 2.37 -0.78
CA SER A 208 -11.67 1.53 -0.29
C SER A 208 -12.14 0.14 0.13
N VAL A 209 -13.27 0.04 0.84
CA VAL A 209 -13.86 -1.26 1.23
C VAL A 209 -14.26 -2.06 -0.01
N LEU A 210 -14.87 -1.42 -1.01
CA LEU A 210 -15.25 -2.11 -2.23
C LEU A 210 -14.03 -2.54 -3.06
N LEU A 211 -12.96 -1.74 -3.08
CA LEU A 211 -11.71 -2.12 -3.73
C LEU A 211 -11.09 -3.38 -3.11
N LEU A 212 -11.14 -3.54 -1.77
CA LEU A 212 -10.73 -4.78 -1.08
C LEU A 212 -11.51 -6.00 -1.58
N PHE A 213 -12.81 -5.85 -1.80
CA PHE A 213 -13.63 -6.93 -2.35
C PHE A 213 -13.32 -7.24 -3.83
N VAL A 214 -13.12 -6.21 -4.66
CA VAL A 214 -12.71 -6.38 -6.06
C VAL A 214 -11.38 -7.14 -6.12
N THR A 215 -10.38 -6.68 -5.40
CA THR A 215 -9.04 -7.29 -5.39
C THR A 215 -9.08 -8.73 -4.89
N ALA A 216 -9.86 -9.03 -3.85
CA ALA A 216 -10.11 -10.41 -3.41
C ALA A 216 -10.71 -11.29 -4.52
N THR A 217 -11.66 -10.77 -5.31
CA THR A 217 -12.22 -11.52 -6.45
C THR A 217 -11.23 -11.69 -7.61
N VAL A 218 -10.35 -10.71 -7.85
CA VAL A 218 -9.25 -10.83 -8.83
C VAL A 218 -8.30 -11.97 -8.43
N ILE A 219 -7.93 -12.07 -7.15
CA ILE A 219 -7.07 -13.15 -6.65
C ILE A 219 -7.70 -14.52 -6.90
N GLN A 220 -9.01 -14.67 -6.65
CA GLN A 220 -9.74 -15.91 -6.93
C GLN A 220 -9.79 -16.23 -8.43
N LEU A 221 -10.02 -15.22 -9.28
CA LEU A 221 -9.98 -15.40 -10.73
C LEU A 221 -8.61 -15.90 -11.19
N LEU A 222 -7.53 -15.29 -10.70
CA LEU A 222 -6.17 -15.74 -11.00
C LEU A 222 -5.96 -17.22 -10.64
N GLN A 223 -6.65 -17.74 -9.62
CA GLN A 223 -6.49 -19.14 -9.21
C GLN A 223 -7.09 -20.08 -10.24
N GLN A 224 -8.22 -19.69 -10.85
CA GLN A 224 -8.83 -20.45 -11.94
C GLN A 224 -8.05 -20.32 -13.24
N LEU A 225 -7.49 -19.14 -13.52
CA LEU A 225 -6.66 -18.92 -14.71
C LEU A 225 -5.41 -19.81 -14.74
N LYS A 226 -4.91 -20.31 -13.60
CA LYS A 226 -3.82 -21.31 -13.56
C LYS A 226 -4.19 -22.65 -14.17
N VAL A 227 -5.46 -23.05 -14.10
CA VAL A 227 -5.95 -24.32 -14.65
C VAL A 227 -6.10 -24.22 -16.17
N GLY A 228 -6.38 -23.01 -16.67
CA GLY A 228 -6.37 -22.69 -18.09
C GLY A 228 -6.98 -21.31 -18.32
N MET A 229 -6.26 -20.44 -19.02
CA MET A 229 -6.68 -19.06 -19.27
C MET A 229 -8.03 -18.99 -19.99
N PHE A 230 -8.22 -19.82 -21.03
CA PHE A 230 -9.41 -19.82 -21.89
C PHE A 230 -10.48 -20.85 -21.50
N ASN A 231 -10.44 -21.35 -20.27
CA ASN A 231 -11.42 -22.32 -19.81
C ASN A 231 -12.82 -21.67 -19.68
N PRO A 232 -13.90 -22.27 -20.23
CA PRO A 232 -15.26 -21.73 -20.14
C PRO A 232 -15.74 -21.54 -18.70
N SER A 233 -15.24 -22.32 -17.74
CA SER A 233 -15.58 -22.15 -16.32
C SER A 233 -15.21 -20.76 -15.76
N ASN A 234 -14.22 -20.08 -16.37
CA ASN A 234 -13.80 -18.74 -15.97
C ASN A 234 -14.82 -17.65 -16.33
N LEU A 235 -15.68 -17.88 -17.33
CA LEU A 235 -16.65 -16.88 -17.82
C LEU A 235 -17.60 -16.42 -16.71
N LEU A 236 -18.01 -17.34 -15.84
CA LEU A 236 -18.92 -17.02 -14.74
C LEU A 236 -18.24 -16.13 -13.69
N LEU A 237 -16.97 -16.38 -13.35
CA LEU A 237 -16.22 -15.49 -12.45
C LEU A 237 -15.90 -14.13 -13.11
N LEU A 238 -15.57 -14.11 -14.41
CA LEU A 238 -15.30 -12.88 -15.15
C LEU A 238 -16.53 -11.97 -15.22
N LYS A 239 -17.71 -12.52 -15.54
CA LYS A 239 -18.99 -11.78 -15.53
C LYS A 239 -19.28 -11.17 -14.16
N LYS A 240 -19.03 -11.94 -13.10
CA LYS A 240 -19.20 -11.47 -11.71
C LYS A 240 -18.21 -10.38 -11.34
N LEU A 241 -16.93 -10.56 -11.68
CA LEU A 241 -15.89 -9.55 -11.44
C LEU A 241 -16.26 -8.25 -12.15
N LYS A 242 -16.64 -8.31 -13.43
CA LYS A 242 -17.09 -7.17 -14.21
C LYS A 242 -18.29 -6.46 -13.56
N GLN A 243 -19.33 -7.20 -13.20
CA GLN A 243 -20.50 -6.65 -12.52
C GLN A 243 -20.10 -5.97 -11.20
N LEU A 244 -19.29 -6.63 -10.37
CA LEU A 244 -18.85 -6.10 -9.09
C LEU A 244 -17.99 -4.84 -9.26
N THR A 245 -17.06 -4.83 -10.23
CA THR A 245 -16.25 -3.64 -10.55
C THR A 245 -17.09 -2.49 -11.09
N SER A 246 -18.10 -2.75 -11.92
CA SER A 246 -19.00 -1.71 -12.43
C SER A 246 -19.84 -1.09 -11.33
N ILE A 247 -20.39 -1.92 -10.42
CA ILE A 247 -21.13 -1.45 -9.24
C ILE A 247 -20.20 -0.67 -8.31
N THR A 248 -18.96 -1.14 -8.15
CA THR A 248 -17.98 -0.47 -7.29
C THR A 248 -17.60 0.90 -7.84
N LEU A 249 -17.40 1.01 -9.15
CA LEU A 249 -17.08 2.26 -9.82
C LEU A 249 -18.25 3.25 -9.68
N SER A 250 -19.49 2.82 -9.94
CA SER A 250 -20.66 3.69 -9.80
C SER A 250 -20.86 4.15 -8.36
N LEU A 251 -20.78 3.24 -7.39
CA LEU A 251 -20.89 3.58 -5.97
C LEU A 251 -19.76 4.51 -5.53
N SER A 252 -18.54 4.33 -6.03
CA SER A 252 -17.43 5.24 -5.71
C SER A 252 -17.67 6.65 -6.21
N VAL A 253 -18.18 6.80 -7.44
CA VAL A 253 -18.56 8.11 -8.00
C VAL A 253 -19.71 8.75 -7.21
N ILE A 254 -20.73 7.96 -6.86
CA ILE A 254 -21.86 8.41 -6.04
C ILE A 254 -21.39 8.85 -4.66
N SER A 255 -20.46 8.11 -4.02
CA SER A 255 -19.89 8.48 -2.73
C SER A 255 -19.21 9.85 -2.77
N ILE A 256 -18.43 10.15 -3.81
CA ILE A 256 -17.78 11.46 -3.99
C ILE A 256 -18.84 12.57 -4.05
N PHE A 257 -19.88 12.35 -4.84
CA PHE A 257 -20.97 13.32 -4.97
C PHE A 257 -21.71 13.54 -3.64
N LEU A 258 -22.03 12.46 -2.93
CA LEU A 258 -22.70 12.52 -1.62
C LEU A 258 -21.84 13.23 -0.58
N TYR A 259 -20.53 12.97 -0.56
CA TYR A 259 -19.59 13.64 0.35
C TYR A 259 -19.56 15.15 0.09
N ASN A 260 -19.43 15.57 -1.17
CA ASN A 260 -19.40 16.98 -1.54
C ASN A 260 -20.75 17.67 -1.23
N LEU A 261 -21.88 16.99 -1.45
CA LEU A 261 -23.19 17.51 -1.07
C LEU A 261 -23.36 17.66 0.44
N LEU A 262 -22.92 16.67 1.22
CA LEU A 262 -22.95 16.75 2.68
C LEU A 262 -22.09 17.92 3.18
N GLN A 263 -20.90 18.11 2.62
CA GLN A 263 -20.05 19.25 2.96
C GLN A 263 -20.76 20.59 2.69
N LEU A 264 -21.51 20.69 1.58
CA LEU A 264 -22.27 21.89 1.23
C LEU A 264 -23.48 22.12 2.17
N ILE A 265 -24.16 21.06 2.62
CA ILE A 265 -25.26 21.17 3.59
C ILE A 265 -24.72 21.56 4.96
N SER A 266 -23.63 20.93 5.39
CA SER A 266 -22.97 21.18 6.68
C SER A 266 -22.32 22.55 6.77
N PHE A 267 -22.09 23.24 5.65
CA PHE A 267 -21.62 24.64 5.59
C PHE A 267 -22.35 25.58 6.54
N ARG A 268 -23.65 25.37 6.75
CA ARG A 268 -24.46 26.22 7.64
C ARG A 268 -24.40 25.84 9.12
N LEU A 269 -23.77 24.72 9.46
CA LEU A 269 -23.85 24.08 10.77
C LEU A 269 -22.51 24.05 11.53
N THR A 270 -21.42 24.56 10.94
CA THR A 270 -20.07 24.48 11.53
C THR A 270 -19.28 25.76 11.29
N ASP A 271 -18.67 26.32 12.34
CA ASP A 271 -17.92 27.58 12.34
C ASP A 271 -16.57 27.51 11.58
N SER A 272 -16.09 26.31 11.26
CA SER A 272 -14.92 26.09 10.40
C SER A 272 -15.08 24.84 9.56
N ILE A 273 -15.30 25.02 8.25
CA ILE A 273 -15.22 23.92 7.29
C ILE A 273 -14.04 24.16 6.37
N HIS A 274 -13.05 23.27 6.45
CA HIS A 274 -12.06 23.15 5.41
C HIS A 274 -12.69 22.43 4.22
N PHE A 275 -12.97 23.16 3.13
CA PHE A 275 -13.37 22.55 1.87
C PHE A 275 -12.22 21.71 1.32
N SER A 276 -12.44 20.41 1.17
CA SER A 276 -11.47 19.48 0.63
C SER A 276 -12.17 18.61 -0.39
N ILE A 277 -11.73 18.66 -1.64
CA ILE A 277 -12.25 17.77 -2.67
C ILE A 277 -11.60 16.41 -2.46
N HIS A 278 -12.38 15.44 -1.96
CA HIS A 278 -11.93 14.07 -1.86
C HIS A 278 -12.22 13.34 -3.17
N PHE A 279 -11.18 13.05 -3.95
CA PHE A 279 -11.27 12.29 -5.20
C PHE A 279 -10.40 11.02 -5.13
N PRO A 280 -10.99 9.81 -5.00
CA PRO A 280 -10.28 8.53 -4.91
C PRO A 280 -9.75 8.10 -6.29
N ALA A 281 -8.83 8.89 -6.84
CA ALA A 281 -8.29 8.70 -8.20
C ALA A 281 -7.63 7.33 -8.37
N LEU A 282 -6.92 6.88 -7.34
CA LEU A 282 -6.18 5.62 -7.35
C LEU A 282 -7.15 4.44 -7.42
N GLU A 283 -8.16 4.40 -6.55
CA GLU A 283 -9.21 3.38 -6.51
C GLU A 283 -9.91 3.31 -7.87
N LEU A 284 -10.36 4.47 -8.39
CA LEU A 284 -11.06 4.55 -9.67
C LEU A 284 -10.19 4.07 -10.83
N SER A 285 -8.90 4.42 -10.84
CA SER A 285 -7.96 3.99 -11.88
C SER A 285 -7.78 2.47 -11.87
N ILE A 286 -7.61 1.87 -10.69
CA ILE A 286 -7.48 0.41 -10.56
C ILE A 286 -8.78 -0.27 -11.00
N LEU A 287 -9.94 0.21 -10.55
CA LEU A 287 -11.24 -0.34 -10.93
C LEU A 287 -11.47 -0.29 -12.45
N PHE A 288 -11.08 0.82 -13.08
CA PHE A 288 -11.16 0.97 -14.53
C PHE A 288 -10.28 -0.06 -15.24
N VAL A 289 -9.03 -0.23 -14.83
CA VAL A 289 -8.12 -1.23 -15.41
C VAL A 289 -8.66 -2.64 -15.24
N VAL A 290 -9.17 -3.00 -14.06
CA VAL A 290 -9.75 -4.34 -13.82
C VAL A 290 -11.01 -4.55 -14.67
N LEU A 291 -11.87 -3.54 -14.79
CA LEU A 291 -13.07 -3.61 -15.62
C LEU A 291 -12.72 -3.78 -17.10
N PHE A 292 -11.71 -3.05 -17.58
CA PHE A 292 -11.23 -3.12 -18.95
C PHE A 292 -10.66 -4.51 -19.27
N ILE A 293 -9.72 -5.00 -18.44
CA ILE A 293 -9.09 -6.32 -18.62
C ILE A 293 -10.12 -7.45 -18.53
N SER A 294 -11.02 -7.40 -17.54
CA SER A 294 -12.07 -8.43 -17.40
C SER A 294 -13.01 -8.47 -18.59
N THR A 295 -13.32 -7.31 -19.20
CA THR A 295 -14.15 -7.23 -20.41
C THR A 295 -13.44 -7.82 -21.63
N ILE A 296 -12.13 -7.59 -21.77
CA ILE A 296 -11.33 -8.20 -22.85
C ILE A 296 -11.31 -9.73 -22.68
N LEU A 297 -10.99 -10.21 -21.48
CA LEU A 297 -10.91 -11.64 -21.21
C LEU A 297 -12.26 -12.35 -21.39
N GLU A 298 -13.36 -11.72 -20.96
CA GLU A 298 -14.72 -12.25 -21.17
C GLU A 298 -15.01 -12.47 -22.66
N LYS A 299 -14.61 -11.52 -23.52
CA LYS A 299 -14.82 -11.60 -24.97
C LYS A 299 -13.85 -12.55 -25.67
N SER A 300 -12.62 -12.72 -25.17
CA SER A 300 -11.61 -13.56 -25.83
C SER A 300 -11.85 -15.05 -25.63
N ILE A 301 -12.48 -15.47 -24.53
CA ILE A 301 -12.70 -16.89 -24.22
C ILE A 301 -13.58 -17.58 -25.28
N PRO A 302 -14.77 -17.06 -25.65
CA PRO A 302 -15.60 -17.67 -26.69
C PRO A 302 -14.91 -17.69 -28.06
N VAL A 303 -14.24 -16.60 -28.43
CA VAL A 303 -13.50 -16.50 -29.71
C VAL A 303 -12.40 -17.56 -29.81
N HIS A 304 -11.69 -17.80 -28.71
CA HIS A 304 -10.65 -18.85 -28.69
C HIS A 304 -11.26 -20.25 -28.83
N GLN A 305 -12.44 -20.49 -28.25
CA GLN A 305 -13.14 -21.78 -28.37
C GLN A 305 -13.65 -22.01 -29.80
N GLU A 306 -14.27 -21.00 -30.42
CA GLU A 306 -14.69 -21.08 -31.82
C GLU A 306 -13.50 -21.41 -32.73
N ASN A 307 -12.38 -20.70 -32.56
CA ASN A 307 -11.17 -20.98 -33.36
C ASN A 307 -10.62 -22.40 -33.18
N GLN A 308 -10.71 -22.98 -31.97
CA GLN A 308 -10.31 -24.37 -31.73
C GLN A 308 -11.27 -25.39 -32.37
N THR A 309 -12.53 -25.04 -32.63
CA THR A 309 -13.48 -25.92 -33.32
C THR A 309 -13.28 -25.97 -34.84
N PHE A 310 -12.53 -25.02 -35.41
CA PHE A 310 -12.26 -24.94 -36.85
C PHE A 310 -10.90 -25.52 -37.28
N VAL A 311 -10.04 -25.93 -36.33
CA VAL A 311 -8.73 -26.58 -36.56
C VAL A 311 -8.83 -28.06 -36.28
#